data_AF-A0A9Q0APH2-F1
#
_entry.id   AF-A0A9Q0APH2-F1
#
_cell.length_a   1.000
_cell.length_b   1.000
_cell.length_c   1.000
_cell.angle_alpha   90.00
_cell.angle_beta   90.00
_cell.angle_gamma   90.00
#
_symmetry.space_group_name_H-M   'P 1'
#
loop_
_entity.id
_entity.type
_entity.pdbx_description
1 polymer ?
#
loop_
_entity_poly.entity_id
_entity_poly.type
_entity_poly.pdbx_seq_one_letter_code
_entity_poly.pdbx_strand_id
1 'polypeptide(L)'
;MLLSRLLLLSAHGLAAASNITSSFKWSGSQPYLSVKSDGKGLAGIKDPSIVYLDGTYHVFASTAQASGYNLMYVNFTDFSKAQSSTFHYLDTESKIGSGYRAAPQVFYFAPKKLWYLVYQNGNAAYSTNTDIGNPAGWTAPTNFYSGTPKIISDNIGNGYWVDMWTICDSSNCYLFSSDDNGHLYRSSTSLSNFPSGMSNTVIAKSYESTKNDLFEASNIYALGDGTYLLIVEAIGSDGNRYFRSWTSTSLTGTWNQLAASESNPFARANNVAFSGTAWTKSISHGEMIRTNPDQTMTISPCNLQYLFQGLSPTASGEYNALPWKLGLLTQTNSNACSGEPSPTSTTKTTAAPAPTSTSCTTAKYGQCGGSGFSGCTVCASGSTCTNSNDYYSQCL
;
A
#
# COMPACT_ATOMS: atom_id res chain seq x y z
N MET A 1 25.93 58.87 22.96
CA MET A 1 24.63 58.27 22.60
C MET A 1 24.84 57.42 21.36
N LEU A 2 25.01 56.11 21.53
CA LEU A 2 25.25 55.16 20.43
C LEU A 2 23.89 54.70 19.88
N LEU A 3 23.69 54.85 18.56
CA LEU A 3 22.59 54.25 17.82
C LEU A 3 22.77 52.73 17.78
N SER A 4 21.79 51.97 18.29
CA SER A 4 21.70 50.53 18.09
C SER A 4 20.65 50.22 17.03
N ARG A 5 21.10 49.72 15.87
CA ARG A 5 20.23 49.19 14.80
C ARG A 5 19.79 47.79 15.20
N LEU A 6 18.48 47.61 15.38
CA LEU A 6 17.87 46.30 15.56
C LEU A 6 17.65 45.67 14.18
N LEU A 7 18.45 44.67 13.83
CA LEU A 7 18.21 43.81 12.67
C LEU A 7 17.06 42.86 13.01
N LEU A 8 15.92 42.99 12.33
CA LEU A 8 14.92 41.91 12.29
C LEU A 8 15.46 40.82 11.37
N LEU A 9 15.92 39.70 11.93
CA LEU A 9 16.03 38.45 11.18
C LEU A 9 14.63 37.85 11.05
N SER A 10 14.07 37.88 9.84
CA SER A 10 12.91 37.07 9.49
C SER A 10 13.37 35.61 9.42
N ALA A 11 13.02 34.82 10.43
CA ALA A 11 13.11 33.37 10.37
C ALA A 11 12.02 32.87 9.41
N HIS A 12 12.29 32.94 8.10
CA HIS A 12 11.61 32.08 7.15
C HIS A 12 12.10 30.67 7.45
N GLY A 13 11.35 29.94 8.28
CA GLY A 13 11.53 28.51 8.42
C GLY A 13 11.40 27.89 7.03
N LEU A 14 12.53 27.52 6.43
CA LEU A 14 12.55 26.61 5.29
C LEU A 14 11.89 25.33 5.77
N ALA A 15 10.62 25.13 5.41
CA ALA A 15 10.02 23.81 5.47
C ALA A 15 10.95 22.88 4.70
N ALA A 16 11.52 21.88 5.38
CA ALA A 16 12.30 20.86 4.71
C ALA A 16 11.44 20.29 3.58
N ALA A 17 11.91 20.38 2.33
CA ALA A 17 11.21 19.79 1.21
C ALA A 17 11.05 18.30 1.48
N SER A 18 9.83 17.76 1.29
CA SER A 18 9.60 16.33 1.49
C SER A 18 10.58 15.52 0.65
N ASN A 19 11.11 14.44 1.22
CA ASN A 19 12.13 13.61 0.55
C ASN A 19 11.59 12.78 -0.63
N ILE A 20 10.29 12.86 -0.93
CA ILE A 20 9.70 12.18 -2.08
C ILE A 20 10.05 12.89 -3.39
N THR A 21 10.37 12.11 -4.43
CA THR A 21 10.64 12.65 -5.78
C THR A 21 9.37 13.27 -6.40
N SER A 22 9.55 14.29 -7.23
CA SER A 22 8.48 14.92 -8.02
C SER A 22 8.24 14.28 -9.39
N SER A 23 9.07 13.30 -9.76
CA SER A 23 8.89 12.46 -10.96
C SER A 23 9.23 11.02 -10.65
N PHE A 24 8.48 10.09 -11.21
CA PHE A 24 8.59 8.66 -10.89
C PHE A 24 8.95 7.85 -12.12
N LYS A 25 9.80 6.84 -11.94
CA LYS A 25 10.11 5.80 -12.90
C LYS A 25 9.97 4.45 -12.22
N TRP A 26 9.41 3.49 -12.93
CA TRP A 26 9.11 2.17 -12.38
C TRP A 26 9.65 1.06 -13.27
N SER A 27 10.07 -0.03 -12.65
CA SER A 27 10.14 -1.33 -13.29
C SER A 27 8.85 -2.10 -12.97
N GLY A 28 8.17 -2.62 -13.97
CA GLY A 28 6.97 -3.44 -13.83
C GLY A 28 7.28 -4.93 -13.97
N SER A 29 6.70 -5.75 -13.10
CA SER A 29 6.78 -7.20 -13.17
C SER A 29 5.82 -7.79 -14.22
N GLN A 30 6.01 -9.07 -14.56
CA GLN A 30 4.92 -9.90 -15.09
C GLN A 30 3.88 -10.17 -13.99
N PRO A 31 2.64 -10.57 -14.33
CA PRO A 31 1.61 -10.84 -13.32
C PRO A 31 2.03 -11.92 -12.31
N TYR A 32 1.85 -11.64 -11.02
CA TYR A 32 2.11 -12.57 -9.92
C TYR A 32 0.86 -13.26 -9.40
N LEU A 33 -0.30 -12.62 -9.51
CA LEU A 33 -1.59 -13.16 -9.09
C LEU A 33 -2.62 -12.99 -10.20
N SER A 34 -3.36 -14.06 -10.49
CA SER A 34 -4.52 -14.08 -11.37
C SER A 34 -5.51 -15.14 -10.89
N VAL A 35 -6.70 -15.16 -11.49
CA VAL A 35 -7.73 -16.14 -11.19
C VAL A 35 -7.21 -17.57 -11.26
N LYS A 36 -7.69 -18.43 -10.36
CA LYS A 36 -7.40 -19.86 -10.37
C LYS A 36 -8.45 -20.63 -11.16
N SER A 37 -8.04 -21.76 -11.73
CA SER A 37 -8.95 -22.74 -12.33
C SER A 37 -9.50 -23.67 -11.24
N ASP A 38 -10.24 -23.13 -10.28
CA ASP A 38 -10.78 -23.85 -9.11
C ASP A 38 -12.31 -23.96 -9.10
N GLY A 39 -12.95 -23.67 -10.23
CA GLY A 39 -14.40 -23.80 -10.41
C GLY A 39 -15.22 -22.62 -9.88
N LYS A 40 -14.60 -21.59 -9.31
CA LYS A 40 -15.30 -20.38 -8.84
C LYS A 40 -15.81 -19.48 -9.99
N GLY A 41 -15.29 -19.64 -11.21
CA GLY A 41 -15.74 -18.89 -12.38
C GLY A 41 -15.32 -17.41 -12.40
N LEU A 42 -14.30 -17.05 -11.60
CA LEU A 42 -13.80 -15.69 -11.49
C LEU A 42 -13.18 -15.22 -12.80
N ALA A 43 -13.38 -13.93 -13.11
CA ALA A 43 -12.78 -13.27 -14.27
C ALA A 43 -11.50 -12.51 -13.89
N GLY A 44 -11.48 -11.81 -12.76
CA GLY A 44 -10.36 -10.97 -12.34
C GLY A 44 -10.04 -11.08 -10.85
N ILE A 45 -8.77 -10.84 -10.52
CA ILE A 45 -8.30 -10.53 -9.17
C ILE A 45 -7.89 -9.06 -9.17
N LYS A 46 -8.46 -8.29 -8.23
CA LYS A 46 -8.52 -6.84 -8.31
C LYS A 46 -8.21 -6.17 -6.96
N ASP A 47 -7.96 -4.87 -7.02
CA ASP A 47 -7.96 -3.94 -5.89
C ASP A 47 -7.16 -4.46 -4.67
N PRO A 48 -5.85 -4.70 -4.81
CA PRO A 48 -5.09 -5.35 -3.77
C PRO A 48 -4.77 -4.42 -2.60
N SER A 49 -4.81 -4.97 -1.39
CA SER A 49 -4.21 -4.39 -0.19
C SER A 49 -3.14 -5.32 0.37
N ILE A 50 -1.99 -4.76 0.73
CA ILE A 50 -0.78 -5.56 1.02
C ILE A 50 0.04 -4.99 2.20
N VAL A 51 0.43 -5.88 3.11
CA VAL A 51 1.43 -5.61 4.16
C VAL A 51 2.50 -6.70 4.14
N TYR A 52 3.74 -6.33 4.51
CA TYR A 52 4.84 -7.26 4.74
C TYR A 52 5.16 -7.31 6.23
N LEU A 53 4.93 -8.45 6.86
CA LEU A 53 5.08 -8.67 8.29
C LEU A 53 5.80 -9.99 8.53
N ASP A 54 6.83 -9.97 9.39
CA ASP A 54 7.55 -11.16 9.84
C ASP A 54 7.97 -12.12 8.70
N GLY A 55 8.49 -11.57 7.61
CA GLY A 55 8.97 -12.35 6.46
C GLY A 55 7.89 -12.73 5.44
N THR A 56 6.63 -12.35 5.67
CA THR A 56 5.47 -12.80 4.89
C THR A 56 4.70 -11.61 4.30
N TYR A 57 4.34 -11.69 3.02
CA TYR A 57 3.37 -10.80 2.40
C TYR A 57 1.96 -11.29 2.71
N HIS A 58 1.09 -10.41 3.17
CA HIS A 58 -0.33 -10.65 3.38
C HIS A 58 -1.12 -9.80 2.39
N VAL A 59 -1.85 -10.43 1.47
CA VAL A 59 -2.59 -9.74 0.42
C VAL A 59 -4.08 -10.03 0.56
N PHE A 60 -4.87 -8.98 0.60
CA PHE A 60 -6.32 -9.01 0.41
C PHE A 60 -6.63 -8.45 -0.98
N ALA A 61 -7.59 -9.04 -1.68
CA ALA A 61 -7.95 -8.58 -3.02
C ALA A 61 -9.45 -8.83 -3.28
N SER A 62 -10.03 -8.02 -4.15
CA SER A 62 -11.34 -8.28 -4.74
C SER A 62 -11.28 -9.49 -5.67
N THR A 63 -12.28 -10.37 -5.59
CA THR A 63 -12.60 -11.35 -6.63
C THR A 63 -13.71 -10.78 -7.50
N ALA A 64 -13.54 -10.76 -8.82
CA ALA A 64 -14.46 -10.11 -9.75
C ALA A 64 -14.97 -11.09 -10.82
N GLN A 65 -16.25 -11.03 -11.09
CA GLN A 65 -16.92 -11.70 -12.20
C GLN A 65 -18.19 -10.92 -12.59
N ALA A 66 -18.79 -11.25 -13.74
CA ALA A 66 -19.98 -10.55 -14.24
C ALA A 66 -21.13 -10.46 -13.20
N SER A 67 -21.30 -11.49 -12.37
CA SER A 67 -22.36 -11.56 -11.37
C SER A 67 -22.07 -10.83 -10.05
N GLY A 68 -20.86 -10.33 -9.84
CA GLY A 68 -20.53 -9.52 -8.67
C GLY A 68 -19.12 -9.69 -8.13
N TYR A 69 -18.94 -9.21 -6.91
CA TYR A 69 -17.65 -9.14 -6.21
C TYR A 69 -17.70 -9.76 -4.83
N ASN A 70 -16.59 -10.36 -4.41
CA ASN A 70 -16.29 -10.64 -3.00
C ASN A 70 -14.79 -10.43 -2.73
N LEU A 71 -14.27 -10.94 -1.62
CA LEU A 71 -12.88 -10.77 -1.19
C LEU A 71 -12.16 -12.12 -1.07
N MET A 72 -10.85 -12.08 -1.30
CA MET A 72 -9.94 -13.18 -1.02
C MET A 72 -8.76 -12.71 -0.17
N TYR A 73 -8.11 -13.67 0.47
CA TYR A 73 -6.83 -13.52 1.16
C TYR A 73 -5.81 -14.52 0.62
N VAL A 74 -4.55 -14.10 0.50
CA VAL A 74 -3.41 -14.98 0.21
C VAL A 74 -2.19 -14.45 0.95
N ASN A 75 -1.33 -15.35 1.39
CA ASN A 75 0.00 -15.00 1.86
C ASN A 75 1.09 -15.79 1.14
N PHE A 76 2.30 -15.24 1.13
CA PHE A 76 3.48 -15.85 0.54
C PHE A 76 4.74 -15.15 1.04
N THR A 77 5.87 -15.83 1.01
CA THR A 77 7.18 -15.27 1.39
C THR A 77 7.95 -14.69 0.20
N ASP A 78 7.56 -15.06 -1.02
CA ASP A 78 8.22 -14.68 -2.26
C ASP A 78 7.17 -14.51 -3.36
N PHE A 79 7.24 -13.43 -4.13
CA PHE A 79 6.29 -13.14 -5.21
C PHE A 79 6.22 -14.25 -6.27
N SER A 80 7.31 -14.98 -6.52
CA SER A 80 7.32 -16.15 -7.41
C SER A 80 6.46 -17.31 -6.92
N LYS A 81 6.08 -17.32 -5.63
CA LYS A 81 5.18 -18.29 -5.01
C LYS A 81 3.75 -17.79 -4.88
N ALA A 82 3.47 -16.53 -5.20
CA ALA A 82 2.17 -15.90 -4.99
C ALA A 82 1.04 -16.68 -5.69
N GLN A 83 1.16 -16.96 -7.00
CA GLN A 83 0.15 -17.71 -7.76
C GLN A 83 -0.09 -19.14 -7.22
N SER A 84 0.96 -19.82 -6.75
CA SER A 84 0.86 -21.18 -6.22
C SER A 84 0.32 -21.25 -4.79
N SER A 85 0.32 -20.13 -4.06
CA SER A 85 -0.13 -20.08 -2.66
C SER A 85 -1.63 -20.23 -2.55
N THR A 86 -2.14 -20.76 -1.43
CA THR A 86 -3.57 -21.01 -1.23
C THR A 86 -4.35 -19.70 -1.23
N PHE A 87 -5.43 -19.64 -2.02
CA PHE A 87 -6.38 -18.53 -1.97
C PHE A 87 -7.45 -18.91 -0.97
N HIS A 88 -7.67 -18.04 0.01
CA HIS A 88 -8.72 -18.14 1.00
C HIS A 88 -9.87 -17.24 0.60
N TYR A 89 -11.03 -17.81 0.30
CA TYR A 89 -12.19 -17.06 -0.16
C TYR A 89 -13.06 -16.63 1.02
N LEU A 90 -13.13 -15.33 1.29
CA LEU A 90 -13.72 -14.80 2.53
C LEU A 90 -15.25 -14.90 2.56
N ASP A 91 -15.89 -15.16 1.42
CA ASP A 91 -17.32 -15.47 1.32
C ASP A 91 -17.71 -16.78 2.01
N THR A 92 -16.83 -17.78 1.93
CA THR A 92 -17.09 -19.14 2.40
C THR A 92 -16.27 -19.53 3.63
N GLU A 93 -15.09 -18.93 3.82
CA GLU A 93 -14.17 -19.32 4.87
C GLU A 93 -14.25 -18.43 6.13
N SER A 94 -14.93 -17.29 6.06
CA SER A 94 -14.99 -16.30 7.14
C SER A 94 -16.41 -15.81 7.42
N LYS A 95 -16.59 -15.00 8.48
CA LYS A 95 -17.89 -14.39 8.78
C LYS A 95 -18.19 -13.15 7.93
N ILE A 96 -17.23 -12.64 7.12
CA ILE A 96 -17.51 -11.59 6.12
C ILE A 96 -18.65 -12.03 5.20
N GLY A 97 -18.63 -13.31 4.85
CA GLY A 97 -19.73 -14.00 4.19
C GLY A 97 -19.96 -13.56 2.74
N SER A 98 -20.95 -14.20 2.13
CA SER A 98 -21.37 -13.91 0.76
C SER A 98 -22.00 -12.52 0.60
N GLY A 99 -22.28 -12.16 -0.65
CA GLY A 99 -22.80 -10.84 -1.03
C GLY A 99 -21.69 -9.90 -1.47
N TYR A 100 -22.07 -8.67 -1.82
CA TYR A 100 -21.16 -7.69 -2.38
C TYR A 100 -20.12 -7.21 -1.35
N ARG A 101 -18.84 -7.47 -1.61
CA ARG A 101 -17.68 -6.85 -0.94
C ARG A 101 -16.58 -6.60 -1.97
N ALA A 102 -15.95 -5.43 -1.95
CA ALA A 102 -14.89 -5.07 -2.89
C ALA A 102 -13.92 -4.03 -2.29
N ALA A 103 -12.77 -3.86 -2.93
CA ALA A 103 -11.74 -2.85 -2.62
C ALA A 103 -11.31 -2.87 -1.15
N PRO A 104 -10.64 -3.95 -0.70
CA PRO A 104 -10.14 -4.05 0.67
C PRO A 104 -9.00 -3.07 0.96
N GLN A 105 -8.88 -2.66 2.21
CA GLN A 105 -7.71 -2.03 2.82
C GLN A 105 -7.45 -2.68 4.18
N VAL A 106 -6.28 -3.27 4.39
CA VAL A 106 -5.91 -3.93 5.66
C VAL A 106 -5.00 -3.07 6.53
N PHE A 107 -5.20 -2.99 7.84
CA PHE A 107 -4.21 -2.40 8.75
C PHE A 107 -4.38 -2.87 10.18
N TYR A 108 -3.34 -2.71 10.99
CA TYR A 108 -3.38 -2.99 12.40
C TYR A 108 -3.76 -1.73 13.18
N PHE A 109 -4.90 -1.74 13.87
CA PHE A 109 -5.29 -0.65 14.75
C PHE A 109 -4.72 -0.87 16.15
N ALA A 110 -3.51 -0.34 16.36
CA ALA A 110 -2.73 -0.56 17.58
C ALA A 110 -3.49 -0.25 18.88
N PRO A 111 -4.32 0.81 18.99
CA PRO A 111 -5.05 1.10 20.24
C PRO A 111 -6.02 0.00 20.68
N LYS A 112 -6.54 -0.83 19.76
CA LYS A 112 -7.44 -1.94 20.08
C LYS A 112 -6.82 -3.32 19.90
N LYS A 113 -5.56 -3.38 19.43
CA LYS A 113 -4.84 -4.62 19.12
C LYS A 113 -5.60 -5.52 18.15
N LEU A 114 -6.21 -4.92 17.14
CA LEU A 114 -7.01 -5.62 16.13
C LEU A 114 -6.56 -5.21 14.74
N TRP A 115 -6.52 -6.18 13.85
CA TRP A 115 -6.53 -5.94 12.42
C TRP A 115 -7.91 -5.47 11.99
N TYR A 116 -7.93 -4.48 11.11
CA TYR A 116 -9.11 -3.99 10.40
C TYR A 116 -8.93 -4.30 8.92
N LEU A 117 -10.00 -4.79 8.30
CA LEU A 117 -10.16 -4.89 6.86
C LEU A 117 -11.32 -3.98 6.49
N VAL A 118 -11.02 -2.82 5.94
CA VAL A 118 -11.99 -1.84 5.44
C VAL A 118 -12.31 -2.18 3.98
N TYR A 119 -13.56 -2.05 3.57
CA TYR A 119 -14.00 -2.36 2.20
C TYR A 119 -15.37 -1.75 1.93
N GLN A 120 -15.84 -1.79 0.69
CA GLN A 120 -17.21 -1.40 0.35
C GLN A 120 -18.16 -2.60 0.29
N ASN A 121 -19.41 -2.38 0.69
CA ASN A 121 -20.51 -3.36 0.56
C ASN A 121 -21.82 -2.72 0.06
N GLY A 122 -21.71 -1.55 -0.57
CA GLY A 122 -22.81 -0.59 -0.81
C GLY A 122 -22.83 0.56 0.20
N ASN A 123 -22.15 0.37 1.33
CA ASN A 123 -21.73 1.40 2.28
C ASN A 123 -20.20 1.28 2.49
N ALA A 124 -19.61 2.16 3.30
CA ALA A 124 -18.28 1.95 3.84
C ALA A 124 -18.35 0.96 5.02
N ALA A 125 -17.66 -0.17 4.91
CA ALA A 125 -17.71 -1.26 5.87
C ALA A 125 -16.32 -1.63 6.39
N TYR A 126 -16.31 -2.36 7.50
CA TYR A 126 -15.12 -2.98 8.03
C TYR A 126 -15.44 -4.34 8.68
N SER A 127 -14.42 -5.18 8.73
CA SER A 127 -14.33 -6.35 9.59
C SER A 127 -13.06 -6.30 10.43
N THR A 128 -13.03 -7.06 11.52
CA THR A 128 -11.88 -7.11 12.42
C THR A 128 -11.36 -8.53 12.59
N ASN A 129 -10.09 -8.65 12.97
CA ASN A 129 -9.45 -9.91 13.28
C ASN A 129 -8.33 -9.69 14.32
N THR A 130 -8.08 -10.68 15.17
CA THR A 130 -6.95 -10.65 16.11
C THR A 130 -5.66 -11.15 15.47
N ASP A 131 -5.77 -11.92 14.39
CA ASP A 131 -4.65 -12.54 13.67
C ASP A 131 -4.87 -12.45 12.16
N ILE A 132 -4.01 -11.68 11.47
CA ILE A 132 -4.05 -11.53 10.01
C ILE A 132 -3.77 -12.84 9.26
N GLY A 133 -3.06 -13.79 9.88
CA GLY A 133 -2.78 -15.11 9.33
C GLY A 133 -3.96 -16.08 9.39
N ASN A 134 -5.02 -15.74 10.13
CA ASN A 134 -6.23 -16.55 10.27
C ASN A 134 -7.40 -15.98 9.44
N PRO A 135 -7.56 -16.36 8.15
CA PRO A 135 -8.64 -15.83 7.31
C PRO A 135 -10.05 -16.17 7.82
N ALA A 136 -10.23 -17.25 8.59
CA ALA A 136 -11.53 -17.59 9.17
C ALA A 136 -11.93 -16.68 10.34
N GLY A 137 -10.97 -15.95 10.91
CA GLY A 137 -11.17 -15.06 12.06
C GLY A 137 -11.88 -13.74 11.74
N TRP A 138 -12.00 -13.37 10.45
CA TRP A 138 -12.65 -12.12 10.07
C TRP A 138 -14.13 -12.10 10.47
N THR A 139 -14.53 -11.04 11.19
CA THR A 139 -15.91 -10.84 11.65
C THR A 139 -16.90 -10.62 10.49
N ALA A 140 -18.20 -10.64 10.81
CA ALA A 140 -19.22 -10.13 9.89
C ALA A 140 -19.05 -8.60 9.67
N PRO A 141 -19.45 -8.06 8.51
CA PRO A 141 -19.31 -6.64 8.21
C PRO A 141 -20.08 -5.77 9.20
N THR A 142 -19.44 -4.69 9.63
CA THR A 142 -20.10 -3.53 10.26
C THR A 142 -19.87 -2.30 9.41
N ASN A 143 -20.85 -1.40 9.32
CA ASN A 143 -20.74 -0.18 8.52
C ASN A 143 -20.26 0.99 9.37
N PHE A 144 -19.44 1.87 8.79
CA PHE A 144 -19.03 3.14 9.40
C PHE A 144 -20.19 4.13 9.49
N TYR A 145 -21.16 4.03 8.58
CA TYR A 145 -22.31 4.92 8.50
C TYR A 145 -23.61 4.13 8.53
N SER A 146 -24.68 4.71 9.07
CA SER A 146 -26.04 4.15 9.00
C SER A 146 -26.63 4.17 7.58
N GLY A 147 -26.05 4.99 6.69
CA GLY A 147 -26.40 5.09 5.28
C GLY A 147 -25.43 6.05 4.58
N THR A 148 -25.55 6.19 3.26
CA THR A 148 -24.70 7.09 2.47
C THR A 148 -24.84 8.54 2.97
N PRO A 149 -23.73 9.22 3.32
CA PRO A 149 -23.77 10.62 3.72
C PRO A 149 -24.41 11.50 2.65
N LYS A 150 -25.26 12.45 3.06
CA LYS A 150 -26.04 13.30 2.15
C LYS A 150 -25.17 14.01 1.10
N ILE A 151 -24.01 14.52 1.50
CA ILE A 151 -23.07 15.19 0.59
C ILE A 151 -22.61 14.27 -0.55
N ILE A 152 -22.45 12.97 -0.31
CA ILE A 152 -22.11 12.01 -1.36
C ILE A 152 -23.33 11.80 -2.26
N SER A 153 -24.51 11.54 -1.68
CA SER A 153 -25.75 11.35 -2.46
C SER A 153 -26.11 12.55 -3.34
N ASP A 154 -25.81 13.77 -2.90
CA ASP A 154 -26.07 14.99 -3.67
C ASP A 154 -25.10 15.17 -4.86
N ASN A 155 -23.91 14.55 -4.83
CA ASN A 155 -22.83 14.80 -5.80
C ASN A 155 -22.43 13.58 -6.64
N ILE A 156 -22.87 12.37 -6.27
CA ILE A 156 -22.48 11.10 -6.93
C ILE A 156 -22.99 10.97 -8.37
N GLY A 157 -24.08 11.64 -8.74
CA GLY A 157 -24.68 11.53 -10.07
C GLY A 157 -24.96 10.07 -10.46
N ASN A 158 -24.38 9.62 -11.58
CA ASN A 158 -24.48 8.24 -12.08
C ASN A 158 -23.28 7.36 -11.67
N GLY A 159 -22.45 7.81 -10.73
CA GLY A 159 -21.30 7.07 -10.25
C GLY A 159 -21.64 6.10 -9.11
N TYR A 160 -20.61 5.61 -8.42
CA TYR A 160 -20.70 4.61 -7.37
C TYR A 160 -19.88 5.05 -6.17
N TRP A 161 -20.39 4.84 -4.95
CA TRP A 161 -19.63 5.15 -3.73
C TRP A 161 -18.67 4.00 -3.41
N VAL A 162 -17.38 4.24 -3.66
CA VAL A 162 -16.35 3.20 -3.73
C VAL A 162 -15.05 3.60 -3.03
N ASP A 163 -14.16 2.63 -2.89
CA ASP A 163 -12.74 2.75 -2.58
C ASP A 163 -12.45 3.45 -1.25
N MET A 164 -12.89 2.76 -0.20
CA MET A 164 -12.82 3.21 1.19
C MET A 164 -11.37 3.15 1.71
N TRP A 165 -10.81 4.28 2.15
CA TRP A 165 -9.43 4.35 2.66
C TRP A 165 -9.37 5.01 4.04
N THR A 166 -8.87 4.28 5.03
CA THR A 166 -8.66 4.80 6.39
C THR A 166 -7.20 5.20 6.61
N ILE A 167 -6.98 6.28 7.35
CA ILE A 167 -5.67 6.67 7.89
C ILE A 167 -5.89 7.46 9.17
N CYS A 168 -5.03 7.31 10.17
CA CYS A 168 -5.10 8.09 11.40
C CYS A 168 -3.83 8.91 11.63
N ASP A 169 -4.01 10.10 12.18
CA ASP A 169 -2.95 10.85 12.85
C ASP A 169 -2.98 10.58 14.37
N SER A 170 -2.20 11.35 15.15
CA SER A 170 -2.13 11.19 16.60
C SER A 170 -3.45 11.45 17.36
N SER A 171 -4.41 12.14 16.73
CA SER A 171 -5.63 12.62 17.37
C SER A 171 -6.90 12.07 16.72
N ASN A 172 -6.90 11.86 15.41
CA ASN A 172 -8.08 11.52 14.62
C ASN A 172 -7.80 10.39 13.64
N CYS A 173 -8.85 9.64 13.33
CA CYS A 173 -8.91 8.76 12.18
C CYS A 173 -9.79 9.38 11.11
N TYR A 174 -9.40 9.22 9.86
CA TYR A 174 -10.06 9.74 8.68
C TYR A 174 -10.47 8.59 7.79
N LEU A 175 -11.63 8.72 7.16
CA LEU A 175 -12.14 7.77 6.17
C LEU A 175 -12.38 8.52 4.87
N PHE A 176 -11.60 8.19 3.85
CA PHE A 176 -11.72 8.69 2.51
C PHE A 176 -12.53 7.71 1.65
N SER A 177 -13.16 8.23 0.60
CA SER A 177 -13.89 7.44 -0.41
C SER A 177 -14.08 8.26 -1.68
N SER A 178 -14.35 7.60 -2.80
CA SER A 178 -14.65 8.21 -4.10
C SER A 178 -16.09 7.94 -4.54
N ASP A 179 -16.56 8.63 -5.59
CA ASP A 179 -17.91 8.48 -6.12
C ASP A 179 -17.99 8.18 -7.63
N ASP A 180 -16.89 7.87 -8.31
CA ASP A 180 -16.78 7.77 -9.78
C ASP A 180 -17.28 9.00 -10.55
N ASN A 181 -17.39 10.14 -9.85
CA ASN A 181 -17.90 11.40 -10.35
C ASN A 181 -16.98 12.58 -10.04
N GLY A 182 -15.73 12.28 -9.70
CA GLY A 182 -14.67 13.26 -9.58
C GLY A 182 -14.55 13.90 -8.20
N HIS A 183 -15.10 13.28 -7.15
CA HIS A 183 -14.97 13.76 -5.79
C HIS A 183 -14.24 12.77 -4.89
N LEU A 184 -13.24 13.26 -4.18
CA LEU A 184 -12.63 12.57 -3.04
C LEU A 184 -13.25 13.12 -1.76
N TYR A 185 -13.99 12.28 -1.04
CA TYR A 185 -14.60 12.62 0.24
C TYR A 185 -13.67 12.31 1.40
N ARG A 186 -13.88 12.97 2.53
CA ARG A 186 -13.20 12.67 3.80
C ARG A 186 -14.15 12.90 4.96
N SER A 187 -14.32 11.89 5.80
CA SER A 187 -14.92 12.00 7.14
C SER A 187 -13.83 11.86 8.21
N SER A 188 -14.19 12.16 9.46
CA SER A 188 -13.30 11.96 10.60
C SER A 188 -14.03 11.51 11.86
N THR A 189 -13.27 10.87 12.75
CA THR A 189 -13.60 10.62 14.16
C THR A 189 -12.33 10.71 14.99
N SER A 190 -12.43 10.92 16.31
CA SER A 190 -11.24 10.87 17.18
C SER A 190 -10.64 9.47 17.22
N LEU A 191 -9.32 9.36 17.37
CA LEU A 191 -8.59 8.08 17.45
C LEU A 191 -9.18 7.15 18.52
N SER A 192 -9.58 7.68 19.68
CA SER A 192 -10.19 6.92 20.78
C SER A 192 -11.59 6.37 20.45
N ASN A 193 -12.31 7.00 19.52
CA ASN A 193 -13.68 6.64 19.16
C ASN A 193 -13.74 5.70 17.94
N PHE A 194 -12.67 5.64 17.14
CA PHE A 194 -12.58 4.76 15.98
C PHE A 194 -12.91 3.29 16.34
N PRO A 195 -13.74 2.56 15.57
CA PRO A 195 -14.28 2.89 14.24
C PRO A 195 -15.61 3.67 14.26
N SER A 196 -16.13 4.02 15.44
CA SER A 196 -17.41 4.71 15.59
C SER A 196 -17.27 6.22 15.36
N GLY A 197 -18.40 6.88 15.09
CA GLY A 197 -18.49 8.34 15.03
C GLY A 197 -17.88 8.99 13.79
N MET A 198 -17.68 8.22 12.70
CA MET A 198 -17.34 8.81 11.40
C MET A 198 -18.43 9.82 11.00
N SER A 199 -18.02 11.09 10.91
CA SER A 199 -18.90 12.21 10.67
C SER A 199 -18.15 13.34 9.95
N ASN A 200 -18.78 14.50 9.79
CA ASN A 200 -18.17 15.67 9.14
C ASN A 200 -17.62 15.34 7.74
N THR A 201 -18.42 14.64 6.93
CA THR A 201 -18.05 14.30 5.56
C THR A 201 -17.94 15.57 4.73
N VAL A 202 -16.75 15.83 4.20
CA VAL A 202 -16.45 16.96 3.30
C VAL A 202 -15.92 16.44 1.97
N ILE A 203 -16.03 17.24 0.91
CA ILE A 203 -15.26 17.02 -0.31
C ILE A 203 -13.84 17.52 -0.04
N ALA A 204 -12.89 16.59 0.10
CA ALA A 204 -11.48 16.90 0.35
C ALA A 204 -10.74 17.33 -0.93
N LYS A 205 -11.19 16.86 -2.10
CA LYS A 205 -10.73 17.31 -3.41
C LYS A 205 -11.79 17.03 -4.46
N SER A 206 -11.92 17.95 -5.42
CA SER A 206 -12.67 17.73 -6.66
C SER A 206 -11.73 17.66 -7.86
N TYR A 207 -12.21 17.05 -8.94
CA TYR A 207 -11.56 17.07 -10.23
C TYR A 207 -11.32 18.51 -10.73
N GLU A 208 -10.30 18.68 -11.57
CA GLU A 208 -9.92 20.01 -12.10
C GLU A 208 -10.52 20.27 -13.48
N SER A 209 -10.57 19.27 -14.36
CA SER A 209 -11.11 19.42 -15.73
C SER A 209 -12.21 18.41 -16.04
N THR A 210 -11.97 17.11 -15.79
CA THR A 210 -12.98 16.06 -15.96
C THR A 210 -12.99 15.11 -14.78
N LYS A 211 -14.13 14.47 -14.50
CA LYS A 211 -14.24 13.44 -13.45
C LYS A 211 -13.22 12.31 -13.59
N ASN A 212 -12.78 12.04 -14.83
CA ASN A 212 -11.74 11.05 -15.12
C ASN A 212 -10.37 11.43 -14.55
N ASP A 213 -10.13 12.69 -14.21
CA ASP A 213 -8.87 13.14 -13.60
C ASP A 213 -8.78 12.81 -12.11
N LEU A 214 -9.89 12.44 -11.46
CA LEU A 214 -9.97 12.12 -10.04
C LEU A 214 -11.03 11.03 -9.84
N PHE A 215 -10.82 9.87 -10.47
CA PHE A 215 -11.87 8.89 -10.68
C PHE A 215 -12.16 8.07 -9.41
N GLU A 216 -11.22 7.22 -9.00
CA GLU A 216 -11.39 6.25 -7.90
C GLU A 216 -10.02 5.87 -7.26
N ALA A 217 -9.99 4.82 -6.43
CA ALA A 217 -8.80 4.14 -5.89
C ALA A 217 -7.78 5.06 -5.20
N SER A 218 -8.26 5.85 -4.23
CA SER A 218 -7.36 6.73 -3.46
C SER A 218 -6.50 5.94 -2.47
N ASN A 219 -5.21 6.26 -2.40
CA ASN A 219 -4.37 5.92 -1.26
C ASN A 219 -3.81 7.18 -0.60
N ILE A 220 -3.77 7.18 0.73
CA ILE A 220 -3.20 8.26 1.52
C ILE A 220 -2.21 7.68 2.52
N TYR A 221 -0.96 8.15 2.46
CA TYR A 221 0.14 7.66 3.31
C TYR A 221 0.83 8.79 4.05
N ALA A 222 1.32 8.51 5.26
CA ALA A 222 2.25 9.39 5.95
C ALA A 222 3.70 9.09 5.50
N LEU A 223 4.51 10.12 5.25
CA LEU A 223 5.90 9.98 4.79
C LEU A 223 6.94 10.04 5.93
N GLY A 224 6.48 10.17 7.19
CA GLY A 224 7.34 10.20 8.38
C GLY A 224 8.00 11.55 8.69
N ASP A 225 7.98 12.50 7.76
CA ASP A 225 8.53 13.86 7.91
C ASP A 225 7.45 14.93 8.21
N GLY A 226 6.22 14.50 8.51
CA GLY A 226 5.05 15.38 8.65
C GLY A 226 4.31 15.66 7.34
N THR A 227 4.77 15.11 6.22
CA THR A 227 4.08 15.16 4.93
C THR A 227 3.20 13.93 4.73
N TYR A 228 2.08 14.12 4.04
CA TYR A 228 1.19 13.09 3.54
C TYR A 228 1.25 13.04 2.02
N LEU A 229 1.23 11.84 1.46
CA LEU A 229 1.11 11.57 0.04
C LEU A 229 -0.33 11.10 -0.26
N LEU A 230 -0.99 11.76 -1.20
CA LEU A 230 -2.25 11.31 -1.81
C LEU A 230 -1.94 10.78 -3.21
N ILE A 231 -2.46 9.60 -3.51
CA ILE A 231 -2.44 8.98 -4.84
C ILE A 231 -3.89 8.72 -5.24
N VAL A 232 -4.30 9.06 -6.47
CA VAL A 232 -5.68 8.80 -6.97
C VAL A 232 -5.61 8.30 -8.40
N GLU A 233 -6.41 7.28 -8.71
CA GLU A 233 -6.53 6.74 -10.06
C GLU A 233 -7.29 7.71 -10.97
N ALA A 234 -6.85 7.76 -12.22
CA ALA A 234 -7.43 8.55 -13.28
C ALA A 234 -7.53 7.69 -14.57
N ILE A 235 -8.42 8.12 -15.46
CA ILE A 235 -8.60 7.54 -16.79
C ILE A 235 -8.00 8.53 -17.80
N GLY A 236 -6.92 8.12 -18.47
CA GLY A 236 -6.20 8.98 -19.42
C GLY A 236 -7.00 9.25 -20.69
N SER A 237 -6.54 10.23 -21.46
CA SER A 237 -7.08 10.54 -22.80
C SER A 237 -7.05 9.36 -23.77
N ASP A 238 -6.19 8.37 -23.53
CA ASP A 238 -6.10 7.10 -24.28
C ASP A 238 -6.97 5.96 -23.71
N GLY A 239 -7.80 6.25 -22.70
CA GLY A 239 -8.69 5.31 -22.02
C GLY A 239 -8.01 4.38 -21.01
N ASN A 240 -6.68 4.42 -20.85
CA ASN A 240 -5.97 3.57 -19.91
C ASN A 240 -5.93 4.19 -18.51
N ARG A 241 -5.85 3.32 -17.50
CA ARG A 241 -5.76 3.71 -16.10
C ARG A 241 -4.34 4.16 -15.74
N TYR A 242 -4.25 5.20 -14.92
CA TYR A 242 -2.98 5.71 -14.38
C TYR A 242 -3.20 6.40 -13.05
N PHE A 243 -2.13 6.67 -12.31
CA PHE A 243 -2.19 7.38 -11.04
C PHE A 243 -1.63 8.80 -11.11
N ARG A 244 -2.33 9.70 -10.44
CA ARG A 244 -1.91 11.08 -10.13
C ARG A 244 -1.54 11.17 -8.65
N SER A 245 -0.69 12.13 -8.28
CA SER A 245 -0.23 12.29 -6.90
C SER A 245 -0.16 13.73 -6.42
N TRP A 246 -0.38 13.91 -5.11
CA TRP A 246 -0.33 15.18 -4.41
C TRP A 246 0.33 15.02 -3.03
N THR A 247 0.78 16.12 -2.44
CA THR A 247 1.27 16.15 -1.06
C THR A 247 0.52 17.18 -0.21
N SER A 248 0.45 16.95 1.09
CA SER A 248 -0.05 17.91 2.08
C SER A 248 0.68 17.78 3.40
N THR A 249 0.69 18.82 4.22
CA THR A 249 1.22 18.78 5.60
C THR A 249 0.16 18.40 6.63
N SER A 250 -1.08 18.14 6.19
CA SER A 250 -2.19 17.70 7.04
C SER A 250 -3.21 16.90 6.23
N LEU A 251 -3.84 15.90 6.85
CA LEU A 251 -4.95 15.13 6.27
C LEU A 251 -6.21 15.96 6.03
N THR A 252 -6.30 17.14 6.66
CA THR A 252 -7.38 18.12 6.45
C THR A 252 -6.95 19.31 5.61
N GLY A 253 -5.69 19.33 5.16
CA GLY A 253 -5.08 20.46 4.47
C GLY A 253 -5.36 20.46 2.97
N THR A 254 -4.76 21.44 2.30
CA THR A 254 -4.77 21.53 0.84
C THR A 254 -3.81 20.50 0.24
N TRP A 255 -4.25 19.79 -0.79
CA TRP A 255 -3.44 18.85 -1.57
C TRP A 255 -2.73 19.55 -2.73
N ASN A 256 -1.41 19.67 -2.65
CA ASN A 256 -0.56 20.31 -3.67
C ASN A 256 -0.08 19.27 -4.68
N GLN A 257 -0.15 19.58 -5.98
CA GLN A 257 0.24 18.64 -7.04
C GLN A 257 1.71 18.20 -6.89
N LEU A 258 1.96 16.90 -7.06
CA LEU A 258 3.30 16.31 -7.11
C LEU A 258 3.61 15.82 -8.54
N ALA A 259 3.14 14.62 -8.90
CA ALA A 259 3.16 14.08 -10.25
C ALA A 259 1.72 13.74 -10.66
N ALA A 260 1.04 14.73 -11.26
CA ALA A 260 -0.42 14.73 -11.45
C ALA A 260 -0.86 15.05 -12.88
N SER A 261 -0.02 14.83 -13.89
CA SER A 261 -0.40 14.96 -15.31
C SER A 261 -0.11 13.68 -16.09
N GLU A 262 -0.67 13.51 -17.29
CA GLU A 262 -0.34 12.35 -18.14
C GLU A 262 1.15 12.33 -18.57
N SER A 263 1.78 13.51 -18.69
CA SER A 263 3.20 13.65 -19.04
C SER A 263 4.15 13.51 -17.84
N ASN A 264 3.68 13.77 -16.62
CA ASN A 264 4.38 13.51 -15.36
C ASN A 264 3.42 12.83 -14.36
N PRO A 265 3.11 11.54 -14.55
CA PRO A 265 2.20 10.80 -13.70
C PRO A 265 2.94 10.19 -12.50
N PHE A 266 2.20 9.79 -11.47
CA PHE A 266 2.75 8.92 -10.43
C PHE A 266 3.12 7.57 -11.03
N ALA A 267 2.17 6.88 -11.67
CA ALA A 267 2.42 5.64 -12.40
C ALA A 267 1.50 5.52 -13.61
N ARG A 268 2.06 5.32 -14.81
CA ARG A 268 1.38 5.21 -16.10
C ARG A 268 2.26 4.43 -17.07
N ALA A 269 1.71 3.90 -18.15
CA ALA A 269 2.47 3.17 -19.17
C ALA A 269 3.73 3.90 -19.70
N ASN A 270 3.78 5.24 -19.71
CA ASN A 270 4.94 6.00 -20.19
C ASN A 270 6.08 6.16 -19.16
N ASN A 271 5.87 5.83 -17.88
CA ASN A 271 6.91 5.82 -16.86
C ASN A 271 7.13 4.46 -16.20
N VAL A 272 6.51 3.40 -16.72
CA VAL A 272 6.69 2.01 -16.30
C VAL A 272 7.40 1.22 -17.40
N ALA A 273 8.57 0.69 -17.10
CA ALA A 273 9.34 -0.19 -17.98
C ALA A 273 9.18 -1.65 -17.57
N PHE A 274 8.85 -2.52 -18.52
CA PHE A 274 8.83 -3.97 -18.31
C PHE A 274 10.10 -4.58 -18.90
N SER A 275 10.68 -5.60 -18.25
CA SER A 275 11.87 -6.31 -18.75
C SER A 275 11.59 -7.17 -19.99
N GLY A 276 10.32 -7.30 -20.38
CA GLY A 276 9.86 -7.94 -21.61
C GLY A 276 8.63 -7.24 -22.18
N THR A 277 7.79 -7.95 -22.92
CA THR A 277 6.54 -7.39 -23.46
C THR A 277 5.66 -6.87 -22.31
N ALA A 278 5.29 -5.59 -22.40
CA ALA A 278 4.33 -4.99 -21.49
C ALA A 278 2.98 -5.71 -21.63
N TRP A 279 2.56 -6.40 -20.56
CA TRP A 279 1.32 -7.16 -20.53
C TRP A 279 0.09 -6.28 -20.26
N THR A 280 0.30 -5.02 -19.90
CA THR A 280 -0.75 -4.03 -19.66
C THR A 280 -0.32 -2.61 -20.02
N LYS A 281 -1.29 -1.77 -20.36
CA LYS A 281 -1.15 -0.31 -20.47
C LYS A 281 -1.82 0.42 -19.30
N SER A 282 -2.68 -0.27 -18.55
CA SER A 282 -3.42 0.29 -17.42
C SER A 282 -2.67 -0.05 -16.13
N ILE A 283 -2.24 1.00 -15.44
CA ILE A 283 -1.80 0.90 -14.05
C ILE A 283 -2.98 1.37 -13.21
N SER A 284 -3.78 0.42 -12.73
CA SER A 284 -5.06 0.66 -12.03
C SER A 284 -4.93 0.28 -10.56
N HIS A 285 -6.02 0.40 -9.79
CA HIS A 285 -6.16 0.16 -8.35
C HIS A 285 -5.05 -0.71 -7.77
N GLY A 286 -4.30 -0.12 -6.85
CA GLY A 286 -3.17 -0.76 -6.20
C GLY A 286 -2.94 -0.21 -4.80
N GLU A 287 -1.89 -0.71 -4.16
CA GLU A 287 -1.44 -0.25 -2.86
C GLU A 287 0.07 -0.41 -2.70
N MET A 288 0.69 0.48 -1.91
CA MET A 288 2.09 0.36 -1.51
C MET A 288 2.29 -0.84 -0.60
N ILE A 289 3.40 -1.55 -0.77
CA ILE A 289 3.84 -2.55 0.22
C ILE A 289 4.23 -1.82 1.49
N ARG A 290 3.45 -2.01 2.55
CA ARG A 290 3.71 -1.43 3.87
C ARG A 290 4.43 -2.43 4.78
N THR A 291 5.55 -2.00 5.35
CA THR A 291 6.27 -2.72 6.42
C THR A 291 5.88 -2.24 7.81
N ASN A 292 5.38 -1.00 7.94
CA ASN A 292 4.60 -0.58 9.09
C ASN A 292 3.10 -0.77 8.77
N PRO A 293 2.44 -1.80 9.33
CA PRO A 293 1.07 -2.11 8.99
C PRO A 293 0.03 -1.30 9.79
N ASP A 294 0.45 -0.40 10.68
CA ASP A 294 -0.47 0.24 11.62
C ASP A 294 -1.41 1.28 10.96
N GLN A 295 -2.29 1.85 11.78
CA GLN A 295 -3.31 2.80 11.32
C GLN A 295 -2.76 4.13 10.78
N THR A 296 -1.46 4.42 10.90
CA THR A 296 -0.88 5.67 10.39
C THR A 296 -0.55 5.60 8.90
N MET A 297 -0.63 4.41 8.28
CA MET A 297 -0.33 4.18 6.87
C MET A 297 1.04 4.76 6.48
N THR A 298 2.03 4.62 7.36
CA THR A 298 3.36 5.19 7.11
C THR A 298 4.11 4.36 6.08
N ILE A 299 4.70 5.04 5.10
CA ILE A 299 5.62 4.45 4.12
C ILE A 299 6.96 5.18 4.13
N SER A 300 8.01 4.47 3.76
CA SER A 300 9.26 5.09 3.35
C SER A 300 9.03 5.80 2.00
N PRO A 301 9.49 7.05 1.79
CA PRO A 301 9.43 7.71 0.48
C PRO A 301 10.44 7.12 -0.52
N CYS A 302 11.14 6.05 -0.14
CA CYS A 302 12.28 5.47 -0.84
C CYS A 302 11.96 4.05 -1.30
N ASN A 303 12.55 3.64 -2.42
CA ASN A 303 12.44 2.28 -2.97
C ASN A 303 10.98 1.79 -3.01
N LEU A 304 10.06 2.67 -3.44
CA LEU A 304 8.63 2.38 -3.41
C LEU A 304 8.32 1.10 -4.20
N GLN A 305 7.46 0.26 -3.62
CA GLN A 305 6.92 -0.93 -4.26
C GLN A 305 5.40 -0.87 -4.22
N TYR A 306 4.76 -1.02 -5.38
CA TYR A 306 3.32 -0.82 -5.54
C TYR A 306 2.69 -2.02 -6.23
N LEU A 307 1.90 -2.79 -5.49
CA LEU A 307 1.14 -3.90 -6.03
C LEU A 307 -0.10 -3.33 -6.71
N PHE A 308 -0.32 -3.64 -7.97
CA PHE A 308 -1.34 -2.98 -8.80
C PHE A 308 -2.09 -3.98 -9.66
N GLN A 309 -3.32 -3.64 -10.04
CA GLN A 309 -4.05 -4.41 -11.05
C GLN A 309 -3.79 -3.88 -12.47
N GLY A 310 -3.63 -4.80 -13.41
CA GLY A 310 -3.55 -4.54 -14.83
C GLY A 310 -4.29 -5.61 -15.62
N LEU A 311 -4.42 -5.38 -16.92
CA LEU A 311 -5.04 -6.32 -17.87
C LEU A 311 -4.44 -6.19 -19.26
N SER A 312 -4.69 -7.16 -20.13
CA SER A 312 -4.29 -7.09 -21.54
C SER A 312 -4.81 -5.80 -22.19
N PRO A 313 -3.99 -5.04 -22.95
CA PRO A 313 -4.47 -3.85 -23.67
C PRO A 313 -5.54 -4.13 -24.71
N THR A 314 -5.75 -5.40 -25.08
CA THR A 314 -6.76 -5.85 -26.02
C THR A 314 -8.00 -6.45 -25.35
N ALA A 315 -8.03 -6.51 -24.02
CA ALA A 315 -9.20 -6.99 -23.29
C ALA A 315 -10.40 -6.06 -23.54
N SER A 316 -11.56 -6.66 -23.78
CA SER A 316 -12.82 -5.96 -24.03
C SER A 316 -13.98 -6.77 -23.47
N GLY A 317 -15.15 -6.15 -23.35
CA GLY A 317 -16.35 -6.78 -22.81
C GLY A 317 -16.92 -6.02 -21.62
N GLU A 318 -17.80 -6.69 -20.88
CA GLU A 318 -18.39 -6.18 -19.65
C GLU A 318 -17.30 -5.97 -18.58
N TYR A 319 -17.36 -4.84 -17.86
CA TYR A 319 -16.27 -4.39 -17.00
C TYR A 319 -15.95 -5.35 -15.85
N ASN A 320 -16.97 -5.93 -15.20
CA ASN A 320 -16.81 -6.87 -14.09
C ASN A 320 -16.25 -8.23 -14.55
N ALA A 321 -16.39 -8.55 -15.84
CA ALA A 321 -15.84 -9.75 -16.48
C ALA A 321 -14.42 -9.55 -17.08
N LEU A 322 -13.80 -8.39 -16.90
CA LEU A 322 -12.45 -8.15 -17.43
C LEU A 322 -11.38 -8.98 -16.69
N PRO A 323 -10.36 -9.50 -17.41
CA PRO A 323 -9.38 -10.43 -16.87
C PRO A 323 -8.24 -9.72 -16.12
N TRP A 324 -8.59 -8.99 -15.07
CA TRP A 324 -7.64 -8.27 -14.22
C TRP A 324 -6.70 -9.24 -13.48
N LYS A 325 -5.42 -8.85 -13.42
CA LYS A 325 -4.34 -9.59 -12.75
C LYS A 325 -3.50 -8.60 -11.93
N LEU A 326 -2.79 -9.09 -10.93
CA LEU A 326 -1.93 -8.26 -10.09
C LEU A 326 -0.47 -8.38 -10.50
N GLY A 327 0.18 -7.23 -10.72
CA GLY A 327 1.62 -7.09 -10.92
C GLY A 327 2.24 -6.17 -9.87
N LEU A 328 3.56 -6.07 -9.86
CA LEU A 328 4.31 -5.23 -8.95
C LEU A 328 5.08 -4.16 -9.72
N LEU A 329 5.01 -2.92 -9.25
CA LEU A 329 5.93 -1.86 -9.65
C LEU A 329 7.03 -1.71 -8.60
N THR A 330 8.26 -1.50 -9.05
CA THR A 330 9.41 -1.16 -8.19
C THR A 330 10.03 0.15 -8.70
N GLN A 331 10.15 1.15 -7.83
CA GLN A 331 10.68 2.45 -8.21
C GLN A 331 12.17 2.35 -8.60
N THR A 332 12.55 2.97 -9.72
CA THR A 332 13.92 2.90 -10.26
C THR A 332 14.69 4.21 -10.16
N ASN A 333 14.03 5.29 -9.75
CA ASN A 333 14.63 6.60 -9.52
C ASN A 333 14.39 7.10 -8.08
N SER A 334 14.45 6.19 -7.11
CA SER A 334 14.36 6.55 -5.70
C SER A 334 15.45 7.55 -5.34
N ASN A 335 15.11 8.54 -4.51
CA ASN A 335 16.12 9.36 -3.84
C ASN A 335 16.94 8.45 -2.91
N ALA A 336 18.23 8.74 -2.75
CA ALA A 336 19.10 7.99 -1.86
C ALA A 336 18.70 8.25 -0.40
N CYS A 337 18.10 7.26 0.24
CA CYS A 337 17.82 7.30 1.66
C CYS A 337 18.99 6.64 2.38
N SER A 338 19.71 7.44 3.17
CA SER A 338 20.84 6.95 3.94
C SER A 338 20.34 5.98 5.01
N GLY A 339 20.74 4.71 4.92
CA GLY A 339 20.62 3.76 6.04
C GLY A 339 19.73 2.53 5.87
N GLU A 340 19.11 2.29 4.71
CA GLU A 340 18.32 1.07 4.51
C GLU A 340 18.93 0.19 3.41
N PRO A 341 19.28 -1.09 3.68
CA PRO A 341 19.73 -1.99 2.64
C PRO A 341 18.58 -2.24 1.66
N SER A 342 18.77 -1.81 0.41
CA SER A 342 17.86 -2.09 -0.70
C SER A 342 17.69 -3.60 -0.87
N PRO A 343 16.46 -4.15 -1.01
CA PRO A 343 16.26 -5.54 -1.37
C PRO A 343 16.66 -5.72 -2.83
N THR A 344 17.95 -5.99 -3.07
CA THR A 344 18.47 -6.21 -4.42
C THR A 344 18.00 -7.58 -4.89
N SER A 345 17.10 -7.57 -5.86
CA SER A 345 16.73 -8.72 -6.68
C SER A 345 17.99 -9.34 -7.30
N THR A 346 18.41 -10.50 -6.81
CA THR A 346 19.56 -11.25 -7.35
C THR A 346 19.25 -11.84 -8.71
N THR A 347 19.67 -11.16 -9.78
CA THR A 347 19.97 -11.83 -11.05
C THR A 347 21.27 -12.61 -10.89
N LYS A 348 21.18 -13.94 -10.95
CA LYS A 348 22.33 -14.85 -10.98
C LYS A 348 23.18 -14.58 -12.23
N THR A 349 24.37 -14.03 -12.05
CA THR A 349 25.47 -14.21 -12.99
C THR A 349 26.64 -14.84 -12.23
N THR A 350 26.96 -16.08 -12.61
CA THR A 350 28.06 -16.86 -12.07
C THR A 350 29.40 -16.24 -12.46
N ALA A 351 30.11 -15.67 -11.49
CA ALA A 351 31.55 -15.48 -11.54
C ALA A 351 32.13 -15.69 -10.14
N ALA A 352 33.13 -16.56 -10.04
CA ALA A 352 33.78 -16.96 -8.79
C ALA A 352 34.53 -15.78 -8.13
N PRO A 353 34.44 -15.56 -6.80
CA PRO A 353 35.25 -14.56 -6.14
C PRO A 353 36.55 -15.17 -5.59
N ALA A 354 37.64 -14.41 -5.76
CA ALA A 354 38.90 -14.57 -5.04
C ALA A 354 38.74 -14.11 -3.57
N PRO A 355 39.48 -14.68 -2.60
CA PRO A 355 39.28 -14.38 -1.19
C PRO A 355 39.94 -13.05 -0.81
N THR A 356 39.18 -12.14 -0.23
CA THR A 356 39.70 -11.02 0.58
C THR A 356 39.18 -11.21 1.99
N SER A 357 40.07 -11.61 2.89
CA SER A 357 39.78 -11.86 4.30
C SER A 357 39.77 -10.55 5.09
N THR A 358 38.61 -9.98 5.34
CA THR A 358 38.41 -9.07 6.49
C THR A 358 38.09 -9.93 7.70
N SER A 359 39.07 -10.07 8.61
CA SER A 359 38.89 -10.76 9.89
C SER A 359 37.86 -10.00 10.73
N CYS A 360 36.66 -10.55 10.87
CA CYS A 360 35.61 -9.96 11.67
C CYS A 360 35.49 -10.72 13.00
N THR A 361 35.36 -10.00 14.11
CA THR A 361 35.35 -10.55 15.48
C THR A 361 34.12 -10.09 16.25
N THR A 362 33.48 -11.01 16.98
CA THR A 362 32.32 -10.78 17.85
C THR A 362 32.77 -10.44 19.27
N ALA A 363 32.21 -9.39 19.87
CA ALA A 363 32.50 -9.01 21.25
C ALA A 363 32.08 -10.10 22.26
N LYS A 364 32.66 -10.10 23.47
CA LYS A 364 32.20 -10.95 24.58
C LYS A 364 30.69 -10.75 24.80
N TYR A 365 29.95 -11.84 24.95
CA TYR A 365 28.49 -11.95 24.99
C TYR A 365 27.74 -11.77 23.66
N GLY A 366 28.44 -11.55 22.54
CA GLY A 366 27.81 -11.55 21.22
C GLY A 366 27.59 -12.97 20.66
N GLN A 367 26.65 -13.09 19.71
CA GLN A 367 26.41 -14.35 19.01
C GLN A 367 27.55 -14.65 18.03
N CYS A 368 28.06 -15.86 18.07
CA CYS A 368 29.18 -16.34 17.25
C CYS A 368 28.85 -17.60 16.44
N GLY A 369 27.61 -18.07 16.48
CA GLY A 369 27.16 -19.25 15.75
C GLY A 369 25.68 -19.55 15.96
N GLY A 370 25.21 -20.58 15.27
CA GLY A 370 23.81 -20.99 15.21
C GLY A 370 23.33 -21.20 13.78
N SER A 371 22.38 -22.10 13.58
CA SER A 371 21.75 -22.35 12.28
C SER A 371 21.15 -21.04 11.72
N GLY A 372 21.59 -20.67 10.51
CA GLY A 372 21.21 -19.41 9.85
C GLY A 372 22.01 -18.17 10.24
N PHE A 373 22.95 -18.25 11.20
CA PHE A 373 23.78 -17.11 11.58
C PHE A 373 24.87 -16.81 10.54
N SER A 374 24.89 -15.58 10.02
CA SER A 374 25.84 -15.11 8.99
C SER A 374 26.85 -14.06 9.52
N GLY A 375 26.84 -13.80 10.82
CA GLY A 375 27.75 -12.85 11.46
C GLY A 375 29.13 -13.43 11.78
N CYS A 376 29.92 -12.70 12.55
CA CYS A 376 31.29 -13.08 12.88
C CYS A 376 31.33 -14.30 13.81
N THR A 377 32.12 -15.30 13.43
CA THR A 377 32.24 -16.57 14.18
C THR A 377 33.43 -16.61 15.12
N VAL A 378 34.35 -15.64 15.01
CA VAL A 378 35.53 -15.52 15.86
C VAL A 378 35.22 -14.59 17.02
N CYS A 379 35.43 -15.04 18.25
CA CYS A 379 35.23 -14.21 19.45
C CYS A 379 36.42 -13.28 19.70
N ALA A 380 36.16 -12.14 20.33
CA ALA A 380 37.20 -11.23 20.82
C ALA A 380 38.13 -11.95 21.80
N SER A 381 39.41 -11.55 21.80
CA SER A 381 40.44 -12.15 22.65
C SER A 381 39.98 -12.25 24.12
N GLY A 382 40.19 -13.42 24.73
CA GLY A 382 39.74 -13.71 26.10
C GLY A 382 38.30 -14.22 26.24
N SER A 383 37.62 -14.54 25.12
CA SER A 383 36.33 -15.24 25.11
C SER A 383 36.29 -16.36 24.07
N THR A 384 35.47 -17.39 24.31
CA THR A 384 35.33 -18.56 23.44
C THR A 384 33.90 -18.73 22.96
N CYS A 385 33.71 -19.08 21.68
CA CYS A 385 32.39 -19.36 21.15
C CYS A 385 31.83 -20.64 21.77
N THR A 386 30.84 -20.50 22.64
CA THR A 386 30.23 -21.59 23.39
C THR A 386 28.85 -21.89 22.80
N ASN A 387 28.62 -23.13 22.39
CA ASN A 387 27.31 -23.55 21.88
C ASN A 387 26.26 -23.55 22.99
N SER A 388 25.08 -22.98 22.72
CA SER A 388 23.93 -23.02 23.64
C SER A 388 22.80 -23.89 23.11
N ASN A 389 22.50 -23.81 21.82
CA ASN A 389 21.57 -24.69 21.12
C ASN A 389 21.83 -24.64 19.59
N ASP A 390 21.02 -25.36 18.82
CA ASP A 390 21.14 -25.48 17.36
C ASP A 390 21.09 -24.15 16.60
N TYR A 391 20.45 -23.13 17.18
CA TYR A 391 20.25 -21.81 16.57
C TYR A 391 21.10 -20.72 17.20
N TYR A 392 21.84 -21.02 18.27
CA TYR A 392 22.55 -20.00 19.04
C TYR A 392 23.84 -20.50 19.71
N SER A 393 24.94 -19.78 19.46
CA SER A 393 26.22 -19.91 20.16
C SER A 393 26.73 -18.53 20.53
N GLN A 394 27.34 -18.37 21.71
CA GLN A 394 27.71 -17.06 22.28
C GLN A 394 29.18 -17.03 22.71
N CYS A 395 29.84 -15.89 22.54
CA CYS A 395 31.18 -15.65 23.09
C CYS A 395 31.13 -15.48 24.62
N LEU A 396 31.76 -16.37 25.38
CA LEU A 396 31.81 -16.34 26.86
C LEU A 396 33.23 -16.25 27.41
#